data_AF-A0A4Y2GUR5-F1
#
_entry.id   AF-A0A4Y2GUR5-F1
#
_cell.length_a   1.000
_cell.length_b   1.000
_cell.length_c   1.000
_cell.angle_alpha   90.00
_cell.angle_beta   90.00
_cell.angle_gamma   90.00
#
_symmetry.space_group_name_H-M   'P 1'
#
loop_
_entity.id
_entity.type
_entity.pdbx_description
1 polymer ?
#
loop_
_entity_poly.entity_id
_entity_poly.type
_entity_poly.pdbx_seq_one_letter_code
_entity_poly.pdbx_strand_id
1 'polypeptide(L)'
;MPNSADIRLIASYSSAGVSAVAIKTPPFWSDKPELWFAQLESQFALGNISVDSTKFHYVIAALNSVDLTCVSDLVLNPPQTDSYNSLKTRLMAQNAGSESVRLKKLLSGI
;
A
#
# COMPACT_ATOMS: atom_id res chain seq x y z
N MET A 1 -0.91 41.63 33.71
CA MET A 1 0.43 41.35 33.14
C MET A 1 0.66 39.85 33.21
N PRO A 2 0.81 39.12 32.10
CA PRO A 2 1.11 37.69 32.15
C PRO A 2 2.52 37.49 32.70
N ASN A 3 2.69 36.45 33.53
CA ASN A 3 3.87 36.19 34.34
C ASN A 3 5.00 35.56 33.50
N SER A 4 6.25 35.87 33.85
CA SER A 4 7.46 35.45 33.12
C SER A 4 7.72 33.92 33.13
N ALA A 5 6.88 33.15 33.84
CA ALA A 5 6.97 31.70 33.94
C ALA A 5 6.26 30.95 32.80
N ASP A 6 5.32 31.60 32.10
CA ASP A 6 4.52 30.97 31.04
C ASP A 6 5.24 30.93 29.67
N ILE A 7 6.37 31.62 29.51
CA ILE A 7 7.07 31.65 28.21
C ILE A 7 8.03 30.45 28.02
N ARG A 8 8.38 29.74 29.09
CA ARG A 8 9.38 28.65 29.02
C ARG A 8 8.81 27.27 28.68
N LEU A 9 7.49 27.10 28.65
CA LEU A 9 6.87 25.79 28.38
C LEU A 9 6.65 25.51 26.87
N ILE A 10 6.69 26.53 26.01
CA ILE A 10 6.44 26.38 24.56
C ILE A 10 7.67 25.96 23.73
N ALA A 11 8.87 25.97 24.32
CA ALA A 11 10.13 25.74 23.59
C ALA A 11 10.57 24.27 23.52
N SER A 12 9.76 23.33 24.00
CA SER A 12 10.11 21.90 24.07
C SER A 12 9.12 21.01 23.35
N TYR A 13 8.41 21.50 22.33
CA TYR A 13 7.88 20.62 21.30
C TYR A 13 9.01 20.34 20.31
N SER A 14 10.00 19.59 20.78
CA SER A 14 10.92 18.92 19.87
C SER A 14 10.08 17.84 19.17
N SER A 15 9.36 18.27 18.13
CA SER A 15 8.77 17.36 17.16
C SER A 15 9.97 16.67 16.54
N ALA A 16 10.28 15.48 17.07
CA ALA A 16 11.25 14.58 16.48
C ALA A 16 10.76 14.38 15.04
N GLY A 17 11.34 15.13 14.12
CA GLY A 17 11.06 15.02 12.70
C GLY A 17 11.42 13.61 12.32
N VAL A 18 10.41 12.75 12.25
CA VAL A 18 10.54 11.41 11.72
C VAL A 18 11.09 11.60 10.31
N SER A 19 12.37 11.30 10.15
CA SER A 19 13.00 11.25 8.84
C SER A 19 12.33 10.07 8.16
N ALA A 20 11.26 10.35 7.42
CA ALA A 20 10.51 9.34 6.73
C ALA A 20 11.49 8.61 5.82
N VAL A 21 11.77 7.35 6.14
CA VAL A 21 12.53 6.48 5.25
C VAL A 21 11.75 6.49 3.95
N ALA A 22 12.36 7.04 2.89
CA ALA A 22 11.76 7.04 1.57
C ALA A 22 11.53 5.58 1.18
N ILE A 23 10.28 5.11 1.28
CA ILE A 23 9.93 3.76 0.88
C ILE A 23 10.08 3.73 -0.63
N LYS A 24 11.14 3.08 -1.10
CA LYS A 24 11.30 2.75 -2.51
C LYS A 24 10.33 1.63 -2.80
N THR A 25 9.18 1.98 -3.36
CA THR A 25 8.15 1.02 -3.72
C THR A 25 8.67 0.18 -4.88
N PRO A 26 8.85 -1.15 -4.70
CA PRO A 26 9.30 -2.00 -5.79
C PRO A 26 8.20 -2.08 -6.87
N PRO A 27 8.57 -2.28 -8.14
CA PRO A 27 7.59 -2.47 -9.21
C PRO A 27 6.68 -3.66 -8.87
N PHE A 28 5.38 -3.53 -9.14
CA PHE A 28 4.40 -4.57 -8.86
C PHE A 28 4.70 -5.87 -9.61
N TRP A 29 4.57 -7.00 -8.92
CA TRP A 29 4.77 -8.34 -9.50
C TRP A 29 3.43 -9.02 -9.73
N SER A 30 2.87 -8.88 -10.93
CA SER A 30 1.58 -9.49 -11.28
C SER A 30 1.61 -11.03 -11.26
N ASP A 31 2.78 -11.69 -11.39
CA ASP A 31 2.92 -13.16 -11.33
C ASP A 31 2.79 -13.71 -9.90
N LYS A 32 3.26 -12.96 -8.90
CA LYS A 32 3.26 -13.34 -7.47
C LYS A 32 2.93 -12.13 -6.58
N PRO A 33 1.68 -11.65 -6.60
CA PRO A 33 1.28 -10.48 -5.82
C PRO A 33 1.44 -10.71 -4.32
N GLU A 34 1.26 -11.95 -3.84
CA GLU A 34 1.42 -12.32 -2.43
C GLU A 34 2.81 -12.02 -1.86
N LEU A 35 3.88 -12.37 -2.59
CA LEU A 35 5.26 -12.11 -2.18
C LEU A 35 5.58 -10.62 -2.25
N TRP A 36 5.08 -9.94 -3.28
CA TRP A 36 5.24 -8.50 -3.42
C TRP A 36 4.57 -7.75 -2.26
N PHE A 37 3.35 -8.14 -1.87
CA PHE A 37 2.68 -7.56 -0.72
C PHE A 37 3.44 -7.82 0.58
N ALA A 38 3.97 -9.03 0.80
CA ALA A 38 4.79 -9.33 1.98
C ALA A 38 6.06 -8.46 2.06
N GLN A 39 6.71 -8.24 0.91
CA GLN A 39 7.87 -7.34 0.82
C GLN A 39 7.48 -5.89 1.12
N LEU A 40 6.36 -5.41 0.56
CA LEU A 40 5.88 -4.05 0.79
C LEU A 40 5.46 -3.83 2.25
N GLU A 41 4.78 -4.80 2.86
CA GLU A 41 4.39 -4.75 4.28
C GLU A 41 5.60 -4.70 5.21
N SER A 42 6.67 -5.40 4.85
CA SER A 42 7.96 -5.29 5.57
C SER A 42 8.52 -3.86 5.50
N GLN A 43 8.41 -3.19 4.34
CA GLN A 43 8.83 -1.79 4.21
C GLN A 43 7.93 -0.84 5.01
N PHE A 44 6.62 -1.07 5.03
CA PHE A 44 5.70 -0.30 5.87
C PHE A 44 6.03 -0.45 7.36
N ALA A 45 6.35 -1.66 7.81
CA ALA A 45 6.77 -1.89 9.19
C ALA A 45 8.07 -1.13 9.53
N LEU A 46 9.07 -1.15 8.63
CA LEU A 46 10.31 -0.39 8.79
C LEU A 46 10.10 1.13 8.80
N GLY A 47 9.18 1.63 7.97
CA GLY A 47 8.81 3.04 7.87
C GLY A 47 7.78 3.50 8.90
N ASN A 48 7.35 2.63 9.82
CA ASN A 48 6.27 2.87 10.79
C ASN A 48 4.96 3.38 10.14
N ILE A 49 4.66 2.88 8.94
CA ILE A 49 3.45 3.23 8.19
C ILE A 49 2.31 2.31 8.61
N SER A 50 1.48 2.81 9.51
CA SER A 50 0.31 2.08 10.00
C SER A 50 -1.01 2.58 9.40
N VAL A 51 -1.01 3.76 8.80
CA VAL A 51 -2.21 4.39 8.22
C VAL A 51 -2.62 3.67 6.93
N ASP A 52 -3.85 3.15 6.91
CA ASP A 52 -4.43 2.41 5.76
C ASP A 52 -4.39 3.22 4.47
N SER A 53 -4.85 4.48 4.50
CA SER A 53 -4.81 5.38 3.34
C SER A 53 -3.39 5.57 2.80
N THR A 54 -2.38 5.71 3.67
CA THR A 54 -0.98 5.81 3.21
C THR A 54 -0.53 4.54 2.51
N LYS A 55 -0.84 3.35 3.05
CA LYS A 55 -0.52 2.07 2.41
C LYS A 55 -1.21 1.93 1.06
N PHE A 56 -2.48 2.31 0.98
CA PHE A 56 -3.27 2.30 -0.25
C PHE A 56 -2.63 3.17 -1.35
N HIS A 57 -2.23 4.40 -1.03
CA HIS A 57 -1.55 5.28 -1.98
C HIS A 57 -0.19 4.72 -2.44
N TYR A 58 0.58 4.08 -1.55
CA TYR A 58 1.82 3.40 -1.94
C TYR A 58 1.58 2.26 -2.92
N VAL A 59 0.53 1.45 -2.71
CA VAL A 59 0.22 0.38 -3.65
C VAL A 59 -0.16 0.95 -5.00
N ILE A 60 -1.06 1.94 -5.06
CA ILE A 60 -1.45 2.61 -6.31
C ILE A 60 -0.23 3.14 -7.06
N ALA A 61 0.72 3.76 -6.36
CA ALA A 61 1.93 4.31 -6.97
C ALA A 61 2.86 3.24 -7.57
N ALA A 62 2.76 1.98 -7.14
CA ALA A 62 3.57 0.88 -7.64
C ALA A 62 2.90 0.05 -8.75
N LEU A 63 1.59 0.22 -8.96
CA LEU A 63 0.83 -0.49 -9.98
C LEU A 63 1.09 0.08 -11.38
N ASN A 64 1.09 -0.79 -12.38
CA ASN A 64 1.12 -0.37 -13.79
C ASN A 64 -0.29 0.00 -14.28
N SER A 65 -0.35 0.65 -15.45
CA SER A 65 -1.61 1.05 -16.08
C SER A 65 -2.62 -0.09 -16.24
N VAL A 66 -2.15 -1.31 -16.54
CA VAL A 66 -3.01 -2.50 -16.69
C VAL A 66 -3.63 -2.90 -15.35
N ASP A 67 -2.82 -2.98 -14.29
CA ASP A 67 -3.28 -3.37 -12.96
C ASP A 67 -4.22 -2.28 -12.38
N LEU A 68 -3.88 -1.00 -12.58
CA LEU A 68 -4.72 0.15 -12.21
C LEU A 68 -6.09 0.13 -12.88
N THR A 69 -6.15 -0.27 -14.16
CA THR A 69 -7.43 -0.39 -14.88
C THR A 69 -8.29 -1.50 -14.27
N CYS A 70 -7.69 -2.57 -13.74
CA CYS A 70 -8.44 -3.66 -13.10
C CYS A 70 -9.00 -3.27 -11.72
N VAL A 71 -8.30 -2.40 -11.00
CA VAL A 71 -8.76 -1.89 -9.69
C VAL A 71 -9.32 -0.47 -9.77
N SER A 72 -9.65 0.02 -10.97
CA SER A 72 -10.07 1.41 -11.18
C SER A 72 -11.31 1.78 -10.36
N ASP A 73 -12.22 0.83 -10.15
CA ASP A 73 -13.38 0.97 -9.29
C ASP A 73 -12.99 1.35 -7.84
N LEU A 74 -11.99 0.65 -7.28
CA LEU A 74 -11.47 0.92 -5.94
C LEU A 74 -10.62 2.19 -5.89
N VAL A 75 -9.97 2.58 -7.00
CA VAL A 75 -9.15 3.80 -7.07
C VAL A 75 -10.04 5.05 -7.19
N LEU A 76 -11.10 4.99 -7.98
CA LEU A 76 -12.03 6.09 -8.20
C LEU A 76 -13.03 6.24 -7.06
N ASN A 77 -13.42 5.13 -6.44
CA ASN A 77 -14.30 5.09 -5.28
C ASN A 77 -13.61 4.33 -4.13
N PRO A 78 -12.63 4.93 -3.46
CA PRO A 78 -11.96 4.28 -2.33
C PRO A 78 -12.96 4.06 -1.20
N PRO A 79 -13.05 2.83 -0.63
CA PRO A 79 -13.89 2.58 0.54
C PRO A 79 -13.36 3.38 1.73
N GLN A 80 -14.22 3.84 2.64
CA GLN A 80 -13.78 4.62 3.80
C GLN A 80 -12.97 3.82 4.83
N THR A 81 -13.10 2.49 4.80
CA THR A 81 -12.47 1.56 5.73
C THR A 81 -11.87 0.40 4.95
N ASP A 82 -10.71 -0.09 5.39
CA ASP A 82 -10.03 -1.24 4.77
C ASP A 82 -9.73 -1.05 3.26
N SER A 83 -9.30 0.15 2.85
CA SER A 83 -8.96 0.44 1.45
C SER A 83 -7.81 -0.43 0.97
N TYR A 84 -6.77 -0.56 1.80
CA TYR A 84 -5.62 -1.40 1.48
C TYR A 84 -6.00 -2.87 1.37
N ASN A 85 -6.77 -3.40 2.33
CA ASN A 85 -7.19 -4.79 2.34
C ASN A 85 -8.07 -5.11 1.13
N SER A 86 -9.03 -4.25 0.80
CA SER A 86 -9.91 -4.42 -0.36
C SER A 86 -9.12 -4.49 -1.67
N LEU A 87 -8.13 -3.61 -1.82
CA LEU A 87 -7.27 -3.56 -2.99
C LEU A 87 -6.32 -4.78 -3.05
N LYS A 88 -5.74 -5.18 -1.92
CA LYS A 88 -4.92 -6.39 -1.79
C LYS A 88 -5.70 -7.64 -2.19
N THR A 89 -6.90 -7.83 -1.65
CA THR A 89 -7.75 -8.99 -1.97
C THR A 89 -8.10 -9.03 -3.44
N ARG A 90 -8.44 -7.89 -4.06
CA ARG A 90 -8.79 -7.84 -5.48
C ARG A 90 -7.59 -8.18 -6.38
N LEU A 91 -6.41 -7.65 -6.08
CA LEU A 91 -5.19 -7.97 -6.83
C LEU A 91 -4.77 -9.44 -6.69
N MET A 92 -4.91 -10.02 -5.49
CA MET A 92 -4.64 -11.45 -5.28
C MET A 92 -5.65 -12.34 -6.02
N ALA A 93 -6.94 -11.99 -6.00
CA ALA A 93 -7.99 -12.74 -6.69
C ALA A 93 -7.80 -12.76 -8.21
N GLN A 94 -7.33 -11.65 -8.79
CA GLN A 94 -7.03 -11.56 -10.22
C GLN A 94 -5.92 -12.54 -10.62
N ASN A 95 -4.85 -12.65 -9.82
CA ASN A 95 -3.75 -13.57 -10.13
C ASN A 95 -4.17 -15.04 -10.03
N ALA A 96 -4.92 -15.41 -8.98
CA ALA A 96 -5.43 -16.77 -8.83
C ALA A 96 -6.36 -17.18 -9.99
N GLY A 97 -7.15 -16.24 -10.52
CA GLY A 97 -7.95 -16.43 -11.73
C GLY A 97 -7.10 -16.66 -12.98
N SER A 98 -5.97 -15.95 -13.11
CA SER A 98 -5.03 -16.12 -14.24
C SER A 98 -4.30 -17.47 -14.20
N GLU A 99 -3.83 -17.91 -13.02
CA GLU A 99 -3.13 -19.20 -12.86
C GLU A 99 -4.04 -20.38 -13.20
N SER A 100 -5.30 -20.34 -12.74
CA SER A 100 -6.27 -21.38 -13.03
C SER A 100 -6.66 -21.43 -14.52
N VAL A 101 -6.67 -20.29 -15.22
CA VAL A 101 -6.85 -20.24 -16.69
C VAL A 101 -5.62 -20.78 -17.42
N ARG A 102 -4.41 -20.46 -16.97
CA ARG A 102 -3.16 -20.96 -17.55
C ARG A 102 -3.05 -22.49 -17.43
N LEU A 103 -3.36 -23.05 -16.26
CA LEU A 103 -3.39 -24.50 -16.05
C LEU A 103 -4.43 -25.19 -16.95
N LYS A 104 -5.65 -24.65 -17.06
CA LYS A 104 -6.69 -25.20 -17.93
C LYS A 104 -6.31 -25.13 -19.42
N LYS A 105 -5.63 -24.05 -19.85
CA LYS A 105 -5.18 -23.89 -21.23
C LYS A 105 -4.06 -24.88 -21.60
N LEU A 106 -3.20 -25.24 -20.64
CA LEU A 106 -2.20 -26.30 -20.81
C LEU A 106 -2.84 -27.69 -20.88
N LEU A 107 -3.88 -27.95 -20.11
CA LEU A 107 -4.58 -29.24 -20.11
C LEU A 107 -5.51 -29.43 -21.32
N SER A 108 -6.06 -28.34 -21.87
CA SER A 108 -6.95 -28.37 -23.04
C SER A 108 -6.22 -28.24 -24.39
N GLY A 109 -4.88 -28.19 -24.38
CA GLY A 109 -4.03 -27.99 -25.56
C GLY A 109 -3.41 -29.27 -26.14
N ILE A 110 -3.93 -30.45 -25.80
CA ILE A 110 -3.61 -31.75 -26.42
C ILE A 110 -4.86 -32.30 -27.12
#